data_AF-A0A368UAR6-F1
#
_entry.id   AF-A0A368UAR6-F1
#
_cell.length_a   1.000
_cell.length_b   1.000
_cell.length_c   1.000
_cell.angle_alpha   90.00
_cell.angle_beta   90.00
_cell.angle_gamma   90.00
#
_symmetry.space_group_name_H-M   'P 1'
#
loop_
_entity.id
_entity.type
_entity.pdbx_description
1 polymer ?
#
loop_
_entity_poly.entity_id
_entity_poly.type
_entity_poly.pdbx_seq_one_letter_code
_entity_poly.pdbx_strand_id
1 'polypeptide(L)' 'MGSEMVKHHNDLNTVVMRKWTAEEMNFFFAIIAKARNQGTKELFFDKYQLADLASYSIEHNQRFYDTMDNLANNIS' A
#
# COMPACT_ATOMS: atom_id res chain seq x y z
N MET A 1 7.49 17.73 23.55
CA MET A 1 6.31 17.61 22.66
C MET A 1 6.77 16.91 21.39
N GLY A 2 6.64 15.59 21.28
CA GLY A 2 7.29 14.85 20.18
C GLY A 2 6.97 13.36 20.14
N SER A 3 5.68 12.99 20.22
CA SER A 3 5.33 11.57 20.46
C SER A 3 4.06 11.08 19.77
N GLU A 4 3.58 11.78 18.75
CA GLU A 4 2.51 11.26 17.87
C GLU A 4 3.04 10.89 16.48
N MET A 5 3.95 11.69 15.91
CA MET A 5 4.60 11.35 14.62
C MET A 5 5.52 10.12 14.66
N VAL A 6 5.93 9.66 15.85
CA VAL A 6 6.91 8.57 16.00
C VAL A 6 6.24 7.20 16.12
N LYS A 7 4.95 7.13 16.47
CA LYS A 7 4.26 5.83 16.70
C LYS A 7 3.93 5.07 15.41
N HIS A 8 3.63 5.77 14.31
CA HIS A 8 3.39 5.14 13.01
C HIS A 8 4.62 4.42 12.43
N HIS A 9 5.82 4.67 12.97
CA HIS A 9 7.01 3.94 12.53
C HIS A 9 7.05 2.49 13.05
N ASN A 10 6.38 2.14 14.16
CA ASN A 10 6.65 0.85 14.80
C ASN A 10 5.94 -0.32 14.09
N ASP A 11 4.66 -0.17 13.76
CA ASP A 11 3.92 -1.21 13.02
C ASP A 11 4.40 -1.34 11.57
N LEU A 12 4.73 -0.22 10.89
CA LEU A 12 5.31 -0.25 9.54
C LEU A 12 6.67 -0.98 9.51
N ASN A 13 7.51 -0.78 10.53
CA ASN A 13 8.78 -1.51 10.65
C ASN A 13 8.59 -3.00 11.01
N THR A 14 7.41 -3.38 11.50
CA THR A 14 7.05 -4.78 11.78
C THR A 14 6.62 -5.51 10.51
N VAL A 15 6.22 -4.76 9.47
CA VAL A 15 5.86 -5.33 8.17
C VAL A 15 7.09 -5.95 7.51
N VAL A 16 7.07 -7.28 7.34
CA VAL A 16 8.18 -8.02 6.74
C VAL A 16 8.10 -7.95 5.21
N MET A 17 8.62 -6.86 4.66
CA MET A 17 8.65 -6.59 3.20
C MET A 17 9.54 -7.56 2.40
N ARG A 18 10.34 -8.40 3.06
CA ARG A 18 11.27 -9.33 2.40
C ARG A 18 10.58 -10.36 1.49
N LYS A 19 9.33 -10.70 1.78
CA LYS A 19 8.54 -11.66 0.98
C LYS A 19 7.73 -10.97 -0.12
N TRP A 20 7.76 -9.65 -0.18
CA TRP A 20 6.90 -8.87 -1.06
C TRP A 20 7.53 -8.76 -2.45
N THR A 21 6.67 -8.81 -3.45
CA THR A 21 6.99 -8.51 -4.83
C THR A 21 7.18 -7.00 -5.03
N ALA A 22 7.84 -6.62 -6.13
CA ALA A 22 7.99 -5.21 -6.49
C ALA A 22 6.64 -4.50 -6.68
N GLU A 23 5.63 -5.24 -7.14
CA GLU A 23 4.26 -4.75 -7.29
C GLU A 23 3.63 -4.43 -5.93
N GLU A 24 3.66 -5.36 -4.98
CA GLU A 24 3.12 -5.16 -3.61
C GLU A 24 3.76 -3.98 -2.89
N MET A 25 5.09 -3.84 -3.01
CA MET A 25 5.80 -2.69 -2.45
C MET A 25 5.36 -1.37 -3.09
N ASN A 26 5.23 -1.32 -4.42
CA ASN A 26 4.77 -0.12 -5.11
C ASN A 26 3.35 0.27 -4.67
N PHE A 27 2.43 -0.69 -4.56
CA PHE A 27 1.08 -0.46 -4.05
C PHE A 27 1.09 0.08 -2.63
N PHE A 28 1.84 -0.55 -1.74
CA PHE A 28 1.92 -0.14 -0.35
C PHE A 28 2.44 1.29 -0.19
N PHE A 29 3.58 1.61 -0.79
CA PHE A 29 4.14 2.97 -0.69
C PHE A 29 3.25 4.01 -1.36
N ALA A 30 2.59 3.68 -2.47
CA ALA A 30 1.67 4.61 -3.12
C ALA A 30 0.40 4.88 -2.28
N ILE A 31 -0.15 3.84 -1.64
CA ILE A 31 -1.27 3.97 -0.68
C ILE A 31 -0.84 4.81 0.51
N ILE A 32 0.32 4.52 1.12
CA ILE A 32 0.84 5.30 2.26
C ILE A 32 1.12 6.76 1.86
N ALA A 33 1.66 7.01 0.67
CA ALA A 33 1.90 8.36 0.17
C ALA A 33 0.60 9.14 -0.04
N LYS A 34 -0.45 8.48 -0.56
CA LYS A 34 -1.77 9.10 -0.73
C LYS A 34 -2.49 9.28 0.62
N ALA A 35 -2.35 8.32 1.54
CA ALA A 35 -2.88 8.41 2.91
C ALA A 35 -2.22 9.52 3.71
N ARG A 36 -0.90 9.68 3.60
CA ARG A 36 -0.14 10.75 4.23
C ARG A 36 -0.69 12.13 3.89
N ASN A 37 -1.19 12.33 2.67
CA ASN A 37 -1.77 13.59 2.22
C ASN A 37 -3.24 13.78 2.64
N GLN A 38 -3.92 12.72 3.10
CA GLN A 38 -5.37 12.72 3.39
C GLN A 38 -5.69 12.60 4.88
N GLY A 39 -4.70 12.26 5.73
CA GLY A 39 -4.85 12.20 7.18
C GLY A 39 -5.65 10.96 7.64
N THR A 40 -6.63 11.14 8.52
CA THR A 40 -7.47 10.08 9.10
C THR A 40 -8.76 9.80 8.31
N LYS A 41 -8.88 10.33 7.09
CA LYS A 41 -10.04 10.09 6.24
C LYS A 41 -9.97 8.71 5.60
N GLU A 42 -11.13 8.08 5.44
CA GLU A 42 -11.27 6.85 4.67
C GLU A 42 -10.84 7.10 3.21
N LEU A 43 -9.96 6.23 2.71
CA LEU A 43 -9.44 6.30 1.36
C LEU A 43 -10.12 5.25 0.50
N PHE A 44 -10.86 5.72 -0.50
CA PHE A 44 -11.38 4.86 -1.55
C PHE A 44 -10.44 4.94 -2.76
N PHE A 45 -9.99 3.78 -3.21
CA PHE A 45 -9.19 3.68 -4.43
C PHE A 45 -9.89 2.77 -5.42
N ASP A 46 -10.18 3.30 -6.60
CA ASP A 46 -10.61 2.49 -7.75
C ASP A 46 -9.45 1.68 -8.31
N LYS A 47 -9.76 0.56 -8.99
CA LYS A 47 -8.71 -0.28 -9.63
C LYS A 47 -7.80 0.53 -10.54
N TYR A 48 -8.37 1.50 -11.26
CA TYR A 48 -7.63 2.36 -12.18
C TYR A 48 -6.70 3.31 -11.43
N GLN A 49 -7.14 3.85 -10.29
CA GLN A 49 -6.29 4.69 -9.45
C GLN A 49 -5.18 3.89 -8.81
N LEU A 50 -5.46 2.67 -8.32
CA LEU A 50 -4.43 1.80 -7.76
C LEU A 50 -3.40 1.45 -8.83
N ALA A 51 -3.84 1.05 -10.02
CA ALA A 51 -2.93 0.74 -11.11
C ALA A 51 -2.07 1.95 -11.51
N ASP A 52 -2.66 3.14 -11.63
CA ASP A 52 -1.92 4.38 -11.89
C ASP A 52 -0.90 4.68 -10.78
N LEU A 53 -1.32 4.54 -9.51
CA LEU A 53 -0.49 4.75 -8.33
C LEU A 53 0.72 3.82 -8.25
N ALA A 54 0.56 2.56 -8.67
CA ALA A 54 1.64 1.59 -8.71
C ALA A 54 2.46 1.62 -10.01
N SER A 55 2.17 2.57 -10.93
CA SER A 55 2.69 2.56 -12.30
C SER A 55 2.53 1.18 -12.97
N TYR A 56 1.37 0.56 -12.72
CA TYR A 56 1.04 -0.77 -13.18
C TYR A 56 0.26 -0.72 -14.48
N SER A 57 0.78 -1.37 -15.52
CA SER A 57 0.01 -1.61 -16.74
C SER A 57 -1.18 -2.53 -16.42
N ILE A 58 -2.41 -2.03 -16.61
CA ILE A 58 -3.67 -2.79 -16.46
C ILE A 58 -3.86 -3.81 -17.61
N GLU A 59 -2.78 -4.26 -18.22
CA GLU A 59 -2.80 -5.29 -19.26
C GLU A 59 -3.17 -6.66 -18.67
N HIS A 60 -2.98 -6.85 -17.36
CA HIS A 60 -3.33 -8.08 -16.64
C HIS A 60 -4.16 -7.80 -15.36
N ASN A 61 -5.47 -7.56 -15.51
CA ASN A 61 -6.42 -7.40 -14.38
C ASN A 61 -6.31 -8.53 -13.34
N GLN A 62 -6.04 -9.76 -13.77
CA GLN A 62 -6.03 -10.92 -12.87
C GLN A 62 -4.87 -10.87 -11.87
N ARG A 63 -3.69 -10.44 -12.33
CA ARG A 63 -2.50 -10.29 -11.49
C ARG A 63 -2.65 -9.14 -10.49
N PHE A 64 -3.38 -8.09 -10.87
CA PHE A 64 -3.73 -7.01 -9.95
C PHE A 64 -4.50 -7.51 -8.71
N TYR A 65 -5.53 -8.34 -8.92
CA TYR A 65 -6.29 -8.92 -7.81
C TYR A 65 -5.43 -9.82 -6.93
N ASP A 66 -4.59 -10.67 -7.55
CA ASP A 66 -3.69 -11.58 -6.84
C ASP A 66 -2.67 -10.80 -5.98
N THR A 67 -2.08 -9.74 -6.53
CA THR A 67 -1.17 -8.85 -5.81
C THR A 67 -1.86 -8.15 -4.63
N MET A 68 -3.10 -7.67 -4.81
CA MET A 68 -3.85 -7.02 -3.73
C MET A 68 -4.26 -8.01 -2.62
N ASP A 69 -4.61 -9.24 -2.98
CA ASP A 69 -4.93 -10.32 -2.03
C ASP A 69 -3.69 -10.74 -1.23
N ASN A 70 -2.56 -10.95 -1.90
CA ASN A 70 -1.28 -11.25 -1.26
C ASN A 70 -0.82 -10.10 -0.35
N LEU A 71 -0.97 -8.85 -0.81
CA LEU A 71 -0.65 -7.68 0.00
C LEU A 71 -1.51 -7.65 1.27
N ALA A 72 -2.83 -7.85 1.17
CA ALA A 72 -3.72 -7.87 2.33
C ALA A 72 -3.37 -9.00 3.32
N ASN A 73 -3.04 -10.20 2.81
CA ASN A 73 -2.58 -11.32 3.62
C ASN A 73 -1.22 -11.05 4.30
N ASN A 74 -0.33 -10.32 3.64
CA ASN A 74 1.00 -10.00 4.15
C ASN A 74 1.01 -8.95 5.28
N ILE A 75 -0.07 -8.17 5.43
CA ILE A 75 -0.21 -7.11 6.46
C ILE A 75 -1.21 -7.53 7.57
N SER A 76 -1.91 -8.66 7.41
CA SER A 76 -2.87 -9.20 8.40
C SER A 76 -2.20 -9.93 9.56
#